data_AF-A0A5C2RZE5-F1
#
_entry.id   AF-A0A5C2RZE5-F1
#
_cell.length_a   1.000
_cell.length_b   1.000
_cell.length_c   1.000
_cell.angle_alpha   90.00
_cell.angle_beta   90.00
_cell.angle_gamma   90.00
#
_symmetry.space_group_name_H-M   'P 1'
#
loop_
_entity.id
_entity.type
_entity.pdbx_description
1 polymer ?
#
loop_
_entity_poly.entity_id
_entity_poly.type
_entity_poly.pdbx_seq_one_letter_code
_entity_poly.pdbx_strand_id
1 'polypeptide(L)'
;MTVSPPVSRRTQDEATDSSKLRKHDKFWLEDGSIILRAQDNLYKVHRSLLHRHSKALASFKPASSEKAEMVDGMDVVRLPDELGVRSADFEALLEHLYHDAPLTDADADFKRIAALFRASSKQQLDFPTIHALARSRIEQLIPSDPEAFTRAQHAEEALSLAVTYDIPSIRKALYYSVATHPHEQETHADGITSHPELSHDISARCDTLLEQLVSHFTPILFTVATAGHMACTDVLAEKWMPLVIQTALDDNGLCRPLETLERIIAIDWEKEGLCAQCVKEKREEWRGEQRDVWERMDEWLS
;
A
#
# COMPACT_ATOMS: atom_id res chain seq x y z
N MET A 1 -6.90 -29.93 67.21
CA MET A 1 -7.32 -29.08 66.08
C MET A 1 -6.20 -28.08 65.86
N THR A 2 -5.46 -27.99 64.77
CA THR A 2 -5.54 -28.56 63.41
C THR A 2 -4.16 -28.35 62.78
N VAL A 3 -3.58 -29.41 62.22
CA VAL A 3 -2.29 -29.39 61.49
C VAL A 3 -2.58 -28.99 60.05
N SER A 4 -1.95 -27.92 59.55
CA SER A 4 -2.08 -27.46 58.17
C SER A 4 -1.36 -28.40 57.18
N PRO A 5 -1.98 -28.75 56.03
CA PRO A 5 -1.34 -29.58 55.01
C PRO A 5 -0.49 -28.74 54.03
N PRO A 6 0.43 -29.37 53.27
CA PRO A 6 1.37 -28.67 52.40
C PRO A 6 0.70 -28.16 51.12
N VAL A 7 1.09 -26.95 50.71
CA VAL A 7 0.70 -26.30 49.45
C VAL A 7 1.27 -27.10 48.27
N SER A 8 0.38 -27.77 47.54
CA SER A 8 0.68 -28.47 46.30
C SER A 8 0.93 -27.45 45.18
N ARG A 9 2.14 -27.49 44.59
CA ARG A 9 2.50 -26.74 43.39
C ARG A 9 1.60 -27.19 42.23
N ARG A 10 0.64 -26.34 41.84
CA ARG A 10 0.02 -26.41 40.51
C ARG A 10 1.04 -25.93 39.50
N THR A 11 1.70 -26.86 38.83
CA THR A 11 2.22 -26.66 37.48
C THR A 11 1.06 -26.17 36.61
N GLN A 12 1.13 -24.92 36.18
CA GLN A 12 0.29 -24.41 35.10
C GLN A 12 0.80 -25.11 33.83
N ASP A 13 0.06 -26.12 33.40
CA ASP A 13 0.18 -26.64 32.04
C ASP A 13 -0.14 -25.47 31.08
N GLU A 14 0.88 -25.07 30.32
CA GLU A 14 0.74 -24.26 29.12
C GLU A 14 -0.25 -24.97 28.19
N ALA A 15 -1.49 -24.47 28.17
CA ALA A 15 -2.46 -24.80 27.15
C ALA A 15 -1.92 -24.30 25.80
N THR A 16 -1.23 -25.19 25.09
CA THR A 16 -0.87 -25.02 23.69
C THR A 16 -2.17 -25.02 22.91
N ASP A 17 -2.58 -23.86 22.39
CA ASP A 17 -3.73 -23.71 21.52
C ASP A 17 -3.49 -24.54 20.25
N SER A 18 -4.09 -25.73 20.17
CA SER A 18 -4.01 -26.58 18.99
C SER A 18 -4.95 -26.01 17.93
N SER A 19 -4.43 -25.16 17.04
CA SER A 19 -5.19 -24.72 15.87
C SER A 19 -5.64 -25.96 15.08
N LYS A 20 -6.95 -26.20 15.02
CA LYS A 20 -7.51 -27.29 14.20
C LYS A 20 -7.34 -26.91 12.74
N LEU A 21 -6.61 -27.74 12.00
CA LEU A 21 -6.53 -27.68 10.54
C LEU A 21 -7.93 -27.68 9.91
N ARG A 22 -8.12 -26.85 8.88
CA ARG A 22 -9.41 -26.67 8.21
C ARG A 22 -9.28 -26.96 6.72
N LYS A 23 -10.20 -27.77 6.20
CA LYS A 23 -10.37 -27.94 4.75
C LYS A 23 -10.99 -26.65 4.20
N HIS A 24 -10.42 -26.12 3.12
CA HIS A 24 -10.94 -24.91 2.49
C HIS A 24 -12.24 -25.18 1.73
N ASP A 25 -13.29 -24.40 1.96
CA ASP A 25 -14.63 -24.69 1.40
C ASP A 25 -14.65 -24.69 -0.14
N LYS A 26 -14.00 -23.69 -0.76
CA LYS A 26 -13.90 -23.52 -2.22
C LYS A 26 -12.85 -24.42 -2.89
N PHE A 27 -11.66 -24.51 -2.30
CA PHE A 27 -10.49 -25.17 -2.89
C PHE A 27 -10.25 -26.56 -2.28
N TRP A 28 -11.32 -27.34 -2.14
CA TRP A 28 -11.30 -28.76 -1.80
C TRP A 28 -11.84 -29.59 -2.96
N LEU A 29 -11.05 -29.73 -4.02
CA LEU A 29 -11.49 -30.31 -5.28
C LEU A 29 -11.52 -31.85 -5.20
N GLU A 30 -12.59 -32.44 -5.72
CA GLU A 30 -12.79 -33.90 -5.71
C GLU A 30 -11.66 -34.62 -6.47
N ASP A 31 -11.29 -34.08 -7.64
CA ASP A 31 -10.24 -34.54 -8.55
C ASP A 31 -8.83 -33.97 -8.23
N GLY A 32 -8.69 -33.24 -7.12
CA GLY A 32 -7.41 -32.68 -6.71
C GLY A 32 -6.35 -33.75 -6.46
N SER A 33 -5.14 -33.48 -6.94
CA SER A 33 -4.00 -34.41 -6.98
C SER A 33 -2.87 -34.06 -6.00
N ILE A 34 -3.04 -33.01 -5.20
CA ILE A 34 -2.15 -32.62 -4.11
C ILE A 34 -2.94 -31.91 -3.02
N ILE A 35 -2.58 -32.14 -1.76
CA ILE A 35 -3.06 -31.34 -0.62
C ILE A 35 -1.93 -30.42 -0.19
N LEU A 36 -2.16 -29.11 -0.22
CA LEU A 36 -1.24 -28.09 0.27
C LEU A 36 -1.75 -27.49 1.56
N ARG A 37 -0.84 -27.22 2.50
CA ARG A 37 -1.14 -26.51 3.73
C ARG A 37 -0.50 -25.13 3.71
N ALA A 38 -1.34 -24.10 3.83
CA ALA A 38 -0.92 -22.72 4.10
C ALA A 38 -1.49 -22.31 5.46
N GLN A 39 -0.61 -22.02 6.43
CA GLN A 39 -1.00 -21.77 7.83
C GLN A 39 -1.89 -22.92 8.38
N ASP A 40 -3.14 -22.63 8.77
CA ASP A 40 -4.10 -23.60 9.31
C ASP A 40 -5.09 -24.14 8.26
N ASN A 41 -4.97 -23.70 7.00
CA ASN A 41 -5.87 -24.07 5.92
C ASN A 41 -5.24 -25.14 5.00
N LEU A 42 -6.05 -26.11 4.62
CA LEU A 42 -5.74 -27.19 3.70
C LEU A 42 -6.48 -27.00 2.38
N TYR A 43 -5.75 -27.12 1.28
CA TYR A 43 -6.23 -26.91 -0.08
C TYR A 43 -5.97 -28.18 -0.89
N LYS A 44 -7.02 -28.83 -1.39
CA LYS A 44 -6.92 -29.98 -2.28
C LYS A 44 -7.11 -29.52 -3.72
N VAL A 45 -6.03 -29.49 -4.50
CA VAL A 45 -5.97 -28.81 -5.81
C VAL A 45 -5.19 -29.61 -6.87
N HIS A 46 -5.12 -29.11 -8.09
CA HIS A 46 -4.43 -29.74 -9.21
C HIS A 46 -2.92 -29.48 -9.21
N ARG A 47 -2.13 -30.53 -8.97
CA ARG A 47 -0.66 -30.47 -9.01
C ARG A 47 -0.13 -29.98 -10.36
N SER A 48 -0.69 -30.48 -11.46
CA SER A 48 -0.28 -30.12 -12.81
C SER A 48 -0.46 -28.63 -13.11
N LEU A 49 -1.54 -28.02 -12.61
CA LEU A 49 -1.81 -26.59 -12.77
C LEU A 49 -0.76 -25.75 -12.05
N LEU A 50 -0.47 -26.06 -10.79
CA LEU A 50 0.54 -25.33 -10.01
C LEU A 50 1.94 -25.48 -10.63
N HIS A 51 2.35 -26.70 -10.97
CA HIS A 51 3.68 -26.99 -11.52
C HIS A 51 3.90 -26.36 -12.90
N ARG A 52 2.82 -26.13 -13.67
CA ARG A 52 2.89 -25.47 -14.96
C ARG A 52 3.37 -24.02 -14.82
N HIS A 53 3.00 -23.35 -13.73
CA HIS A 53 3.25 -21.92 -13.54
C HIS A 53 4.32 -21.61 -12.49
N SER A 54 4.63 -22.54 -11.58
CA SER A 54 5.71 -22.44 -10.59
C SER A 54 6.56 -23.70 -10.53
N LYS A 55 7.86 -23.54 -10.81
CA LYS A 55 8.85 -24.61 -10.62
C LYS A 55 9.23 -24.77 -9.15
N ALA A 56 9.14 -23.71 -8.36
CA ALA A 56 9.46 -23.74 -6.93
C ALA A 56 8.51 -24.70 -6.19
N LEU A 57 7.20 -24.61 -6.46
CA LEU A 57 6.20 -25.51 -5.87
C LEU A 57 6.43 -26.99 -6.22
N ALA A 58 6.96 -27.28 -7.40
CA ALA A 58 7.28 -28.64 -7.80
C ALA A 58 8.41 -29.28 -6.97
N SER A 59 9.23 -28.45 -6.30
CA SER A 59 10.31 -28.90 -5.42
C SER A 59 9.84 -29.23 -4.01
N PHE A 60 8.64 -28.80 -3.61
CA PHE A 60 8.11 -29.05 -2.27
C PHE A 60 7.71 -30.51 -2.14
N LYS A 61 8.21 -31.14 -1.08
CA LYS A 61 7.98 -32.55 -0.76
C LYS A 61 7.14 -32.66 0.51
N PRO A 62 6.35 -33.73 0.66
CA PRO A 62 5.78 -34.10 1.94
C PRO A 62 6.88 -34.22 3.00
N ALA A 63 6.53 -33.95 4.27
CA ALA A 63 7.46 -34.15 5.38
C ALA A 63 7.96 -35.60 5.39
N SER A 64 9.28 -35.79 5.34
CA SER A 64 9.91 -37.11 5.14
C SER A 64 10.11 -37.92 6.43
N SER A 65 9.35 -37.66 7.49
CA SER A 65 9.52 -38.30 8.81
C SER A 65 8.24 -38.98 9.30
N GLU A 66 8.32 -39.72 10.42
CA GLU A 66 7.24 -40.46 11.10
C GLU A 66 5.99 -39.61 11.47
N LYS A 67 5.99 -38.32 11.12
CA LYS A 67 4.88 -37.36 11.27
C LYS A 67 4.37 -36.86 9.90
N ALA A 68 4.38 -37.70 8.87
CA ALA A 68 3.73 -37.39 7.61
C ALA A 68 2.24 -37.12 7.87
N GLU A 69 1.84 -35.86 7.71
CA GLU A 69 0.45 -35.46 7.86
C GLU A 69 -0.32 -35.98 6.64
N MET A 70 -1.25 -36.92 6.87
CA MET A 70 -2.10 -37.49 5.82
C MET A 70 -3.54 -37.05 6.02
N VAL A 71 -4.17 -36.60 4.94
CA VAL A 71 -5.60 -36.24 4.92
C VAL A 71 -6.23 -36.90 3.71
N ASP A 72 -7.37 -37.56 3.91
CA ASP A 72 -8.08 -38.34 2.88
C ASP A 72 -7.17 -39.33 2.12
N GLY A 73 -6.19 -39.92 2.81
CA GLY A 73 -5.24 -40.87 2.23
C GLY A 73 -4.15 -40.25 1.33
N MET A 74 -4.05 -38.92 1.28
CA MET A 74 -3.04 -38.18 0.53
C MET A 74 -2.05 -37.49 1.47
N ASP A 75 -0.79 -37.43 1.05
CA ASP A 75 0.24 -36.67 1.74
C ASP A 75 -0.05 -35.16 1.67
N VAL A 76 0.02 -34.50 2.83
CA VAL A 76 -0.07 -33.05 2.93
C VAL A 76 1.32 -32.44 2.70
N VAL A 77 1.41 -31.55 1.73
CA VAL A 77 2.61 -30.75 1.46
C VAL A 77 2.46 -29.41 2.16
N ARG A 78 3.25 -29.19 3.21
CA ARG A 78 3.26 -27.92 3.94
C ARG A 78 4.08 -26.89 3.19
N LEU A 79 3.49 -25.73 2.90
CA LEU A 79 4.26 -24.59 2.42
C LEU A 79 5.25 -24.16 3.53
N PRO A 80 6.54 -23.98 3.22
CA PRO A 80 7.51 -23.61 4.24
C PRO A 80 7.15 -22.30 4.95
N ASP A 81 7.22 -22.29 6.28
CA ASP A 81 6.82 -21.13 7.10
C ASP A 81 7.69 -19.91 6.80
N GLU A 82 8.96 -20.14 6.44
CA GLU A 82 9.92 -19.10 6.04
C GLU A 82 9.52 -18.32 4.79
N LEU A 83 8.63 -18.86 3.94
CA LEU A 83 8.10 -18.13 2.80
C LEU A 83 7.03 -17.10 3.20
N GLY A 84 6.50 -17.16 4.43
CA GLY A 84 5.52 -16.21 4.95
C GLY A 84 4.23 -16.14 4.13
N VAL A 85 3.84 -17.22 3.45
CA VAL A 85 2.63 -17.25 2.60
C VAL A 85 1.40 -17.29 3.49
N ARG A 86 0.59 -16.23 3.43
CA ARG A 86 -0.68 -16.15 4.16
C ARG A 86 -1.76 -16.94 3.42
N SER A 87 -2.74 -17.46 4.16
CA SER A 87 -3.88 -18.19 3.58
C SER A 87 -4.60 -17.36 2.53
N ALA A 88 -4.91 -16.09 2.83
CA ALA A 88 -5.59 -15.18 1.91
C ALA A 88 -4.76 -14.88 0.64
N ASP A 89 -3.43 -14.81 0.74
CA ASP A 89 -2.55 -14.60 -0.41
C ASP A 89 -2.53 -15.84 -1.32
N PHE A 90 -2.50 -17.03 -0.71
CA PHE A 90 -2.59 -18.29 -1.45
C PHE A 90 -3.97 -18.49 -2.09
N GLU A 91 -5.04 -18.12 -1.40
CA GLU A 91 -6.40 -18.16 -1.91
C GLU A 91 -6.55 -17.26 -3.15
N ALA A 92 -6.11 -15.99 -3.09
CA ALA A 92 -6.14 -15.07 -4.23
C ALA A 92 -5.37 -15.60 -5.45
N LEU A 93 -4.27 -16.33 -5.21
CA LEU A 93 -3.51 -17.02 -6.26
C LEU A 93 -4.31 -18.17 -6.89
N LEU A 94 -4.99 -18.98 -6.08
CA LEU A 94 -5.84 -20.06 -6.60
C LEU A 94 -7.04 -19.50 -7.37
N GLU A 95 -7.71 -18.47 -6.88
CA GLU A 95 -8.82 -17.81 -7.59
C GLU A 95 -8.40 -17.29 -8.97
N HIS A 96 -7.19 -16.77 -9.08
CA HIS A 96 -6.63 -16.35 -10.36
C HIS A 96 -6.35 -17.55 -11.29
N LEU A 97 -5.73 -18.61 -10.77
CA LEU A 97 -5.36 -19.81 -11.53
C LEU A 97 -6.57 -20.60 -12.04
N TYR A 98 -7.66 -20.65 -11.27
CA TYR A 98 -8.92 -21.30 -11.65
C TYR A 98 -9.88 -20.37 -12.40
N HIS A 99 -9.49 -19.12 -12.65
CA HIS A 99 -10.30 -18.10 -13.33
C HIS A 99 -11.60 -17.73 -12.61
N ASP A 100 -11.72 -18.00 -11.32
CA ASP A 100 -12.85 -17.57 -10.49
C ASP A 100 -12.88 -16.05 -10.32
N ALA A 101 -11.69 -15.46 -10.25
CA ALA A 101 -11.50 -14.02 -10.19
C ALA A 101 -10.26 -13.66 -11.04
N PRO A 102 -10.41 -13.27 -12.31
CA PRO A 102 -9.29 -12.87 -13.16
C PRO A 102 -8.80 -11.45 -12.82
N LEU A 103 -7.50 -11.19 -13.02
CA LEU A 103 -6.89 -9.86 -12.79
C LEU A 103 -7.29 -8.80 -13.83
N THR A 104 -7.88 -9.24 -14.94
CA THR A 104 -8.32 -8.35 -16.03
C THR A 104 -9.61 -7.62 -15.69
N ASP A 105 -10.29 -8.00 -14.62
CA ASP A 105 -11.49 -7.32 -14.15
C ASP A 105 -11.14 -5.89 -13.72
N ALA A 106 -11.89 -4.90 -14.22
CA ALA A 106 -11.67 -3.50 -13.91
C ALA A 106 -12.01 -3.18 -12.44
N ASP A 107 -12.89 -3.99 -11.84
CA ASP A 107 -13.35 -3.85 -10.46
C ASP A 107 -12.52 -4.69 -9.46
N ALA A 108 -11.35 -5.20 -9.88
CA ALA A 108 -10.50 -5.99 -9.00
C ALA A 108 -9.99 -5.15 -7.82
N ASP A 109 -10.45 -5.50 -6.62
CA ASP A 109 -10.00 -4.90 -5.36
C ASP A 109 -8.47 -4.94 -5.23
N PHE A 110 -7.86 -3.80 -4.90
CA PHE A 110 -6.42 -3.66 -4.68
C PHE A 110 -5.89 -4.71 -3.69
N LYS A 111 -6.65 -5.02 -2.63
CA LYS A 111 -6.24 -6.03 -1.63
C LYS A 111 -5.98 -7.40 -2.28
N ARG A 112 -6.80 -7.79 -3.26
CA ARG A 112 -6.64 -9.04 -4.00
C ARG A 112 -5.42 -9.00 -4.92
N ILE A 113 -5.21 -7.87 -5.59
CA ILE A 113 -4.02 -7.66 -6.46
C ILE A 113 -2.73 -7.71 -5.62
N ALA A 114 -2.73 -7.05 -4.47
CA ALA A 114 -1.62 -7.06 -3.50
C ALA A 114 -1.34 -8.47 -2.97
N ALA A 115 -2.39 -9.22 -2.61
CA ALA A 115 -2.31 -10.59 -2.15
C ALA A 115 -1.67 -11.52 -3.22
N LEU A 116 -2.15 -11.40 -4.45
CA LEU A 116 -1.62 -12.13 -5.60
C LEU A 116 -0.17 -11.73 -5.92
N PHE A 117 0.15 -10.45 -5.85
CA PHE A 117 1.50 -9.93 -6.10
C PHE A 117 2.52 -10.50 -5.12
N ARG A 118 2.17 -10.58 -3.82
CA ARG A 118 2.99 -11.23 -2.78
C ARG A 118 3.18 -12.72 -3.07
N ALA A 119 2.09 -13.47 -3.18
CA ALA A 119 2.10 -14.93 -3.34
C ALA A 119 2.90 -15.38 -4.57
N SER A 120 2.73 -14.66 -5.68
CA SER A 120 3.39 -14.97 -6.95
C SER A 120 4.87 -14.57 -7.01
N SER A 121 5.36 -13.81 -6.03
CA SER A 121 6.74 -13.31 -6.06
C SER A 121 7.78 -14.41 -5.97
N LYS A 122 8.99 -14.10 -6.45
CA LYS A 122 10.15 -15.01 -6.36
C LYS A 122 10.54 -15.36 -4.91
N GLN A 123 10.22 -14.48 -3.96
CA GLN A 123 10.52 -14.68 -2.54
C GLN A 123 9.52 -15.66 -1.87
N GLN A 124 8.37 -15.89 -2.50
CA GLN A 124 7.33 -16.79 -2.02
C GLN A 124 7.19 -18.01 -2.94
N LEU A 125 6.10 -18.09 -3.72
CA LEU A 125 5.79 -19.29 -4.50
C LEU A 125 6.32 -19.26 -5.93
N ASP A 126 6.96 -18.17 -6.35
CA ASP A 126 7.62 -18.00 -7.66
C ASP A 126 6.72 -18.39 -8.86
N PHE A 127 5.78 -17.50 -9.16
CA PHE A 127 4.93 -17.54 -10.36
C PHE A 127 5.25 -16.33 -11.26
N PRO A 128 6.33 -16.36 -12.06
CA PRO A 128 6.87 -15.17 -12.72
C PRO A 128 5.87 -14.44 -13.63
N THR A 129 5.08 -15.19 -14.42
CA THR A 129 4.10 -14.60 -15.33
C THR A 129 2.97 -13.90 -14.59
N ILE A 130 2.49 -14.50 -13.49
CA ILE A 130 1.42 -13.94 -12.65
C ILE A 130 1.96 -12.72 -11.89
N HIS A 131 3.19 -12.80 -11.38
CA HIS A 131 3.82 -11.69 -10.68
C HIS A 131 4.03 -10.47 -11.58
N ALA A 132 4.48 -10.68 -12.82
CA ALA A 132 4.60 -9.61 -13.81
C ALA A 132 3.24 -8.98 -14.15
N LEU A 133 2.19 -9.80 -14.28
CA LEU A 133 0.83 -9.31 -14.52
C LEU A 133 0.30 -8.48 -13.34
N ALA A 134 0.45 -8.98 -12.11
CA ALA A 134 0.04 -8.27 -10.90
C ALA A 134 0.80 -6.95 -10.73
N ARG A 135 2.12 -6.94 -11.01
CA ARG A 135 2.94 -5.72 -11.02
C ARG A 135 2.39 -4.68 -11.98
N SER A 136 2.19 -5.06 -13.24
CA SER A 136 1.68 -4.15 -14.27
C SER A 136 0.31 -3.57 -13.87
N ARG A 137 -0.48 -4.32 -13.10
CA ARG A 137 -1.79 -3.85 -12.65
C ARG A 137 -1.68 -2.87 -11.49
N ILE A 138 -0.79 -3.11 -10.52
CA ILE A 138 -0.47 -2.15 -9.45
C ILE A 138 0.03 -0.82 -10.05
N GLU A 139 0.93 -0.88 -11.03
CA GLU A 139 1.46 0.32 -11.70
C GLU A 139 0.40 1.10 -12.49
N GLN A 140 -0.66 0.44 -12.98
CA GLN A 140 -1.76 1.10 -13.68
C GLN A 140 -2.79 1.73 -12.74
N LEU A 141 -2.89 1.26 -11.50
CA LEU A 141 -3.82 1.78 -10.50
C LEU A 141 -3.29 3.00 -9.77
N ILE A 142 -1.97 3.16 -9.72
CA ILE A 142 -1.32 4.21 -8.93
C ILE A 142 -0.77 5.25 -9.89
N PRO A 143 -1.26 6.50 -9.82
CA PRO A 143 -0.74 7.56 -10.67
C PRO A 143 0.75 7.80 -10.40
N SER A 144 1.50 8.04 -11.47
CA SER A 144 2.95 8.32 -11.42
C SER A 144 3.29 9.80 -11.66
N ASP A 145 2.29 10.60 -12.02
CA ASP A 145 2.47 12.03 -12.31
C ASP A 145 2.10 12.90 -11.09
N PRO A 146 2.67 14.11 -11.00
CA PRO A 146 2.31 15.05 -9.95
C PRO A 146 0.83 15.45 -10.05
N GLU A 147 0.28 15.71 -11.24
CA GLU A 147 -1.09 16.26 -11.39
C GLU A 147 -2.20 15.39 -10.78
N ALA A 148 -1.96 14.09 -10.63
CA ALA A 148 -2.87 13.14 -10.03
C ALA A 148 -2.79 13.11 -8.49
N PHE A 149 -2.86 14.27 -7.81
CA PHE A 149 -2.87 14.46 -6.35
C PHE A 149 -4.00 13.74 -5.58
N THR A 150 -4.59 12.70 -6.17
CA THR A 150 -5.49 11.77 -5.52
C THR A 150 -4.74 10.92 -4.51
N ARG A 151 -5.25 10.87 -3.28
CA ARG A 151 -4.92 9.82 -2.33
C ARG A 151 -5.17 8.47 -3.00
N ALA A 152 -4.11 7.69 -3.20
CA ALA A 152 -4.27 6.30 -3.60
C ALA A 152 -4.98 5.56 -2.47
N GLN A 153 -6.07 4.85 -2.77
CA GLN A 153 -6.64 3.90 -1.83
C GLN A 153 -5.56 2.87 -1.47
N HIS A 154 -5.41 2.57 -0.18
CA HIS A 154 -4.37 1.66 0.34
C HIS A 154 -2.92 2.11 0.07
N ALA A 155 -2.66 3.44 0.08
CA ALA A 155 -1.34 4.02 -0.18
C ALA A 155 -0.20 3.40 0.66
N GLU A 156 -0.44 3.08 1.93
CA GLU A 156 0.56 2.50 2.83
C GLU A 156 0.93 1.07 2.42
N GLU A 157 -0.06 0.22 2.12
CA GLU A 157 0.18 -1.13 1.64
C GLU A 157 0.87 -1.10 0.26
N ALA A 158 0.42 -0.22 -0.62
CA ALA A 158 1.04 0.01 -1.92
C ALA A 158 2.51 0.47 -1.78
N LEU A 159 2.80 1.40 -0.88
CA LEU A 159 4.15 1.89 -0.61
C LEU A 159 5.04 0.76 -0.08
N SER A 160 4.54 -0.02 0.88
CA SER A 160 5.23 -1.19 1.40
C SER A 160 5.60 -2.16 0.27
N LEU A 161 4.65 -2.50 -0.61
CA LEU A 161 4.90 -3.36 -1.76
C LEU A 161 5.91 -2.75 -2.75
N ALA A 162 5.77 -1.47 -3.07
CA ALA A 162 6.66 -0.78 -4.00
C ALA A 162 8.11 -0.75 -3.49
N VAL A 163 8.31 -0.62 -2.17
CA VAL A 163 9.63 -0.69 -1.55
C VAL A 163 10.16 -2.13 -1.52
N THR A 164 9.37 -3.09 -1.02
CA THR A 164 9.78 -4.49 -0.89
C THR A 164 10.14 -5.15 -2.23
N TYR A 165 9.43 -4.82 -3.30
CA TYR A 165 9.61 -5.44 -4.61
C TYR A 165 10.30 -4.53 -5.64
N ASP A 166 10.84 -3.39 -5.18
CA ASP A 166 11.53 -2.37 -5.99
C ASP A 166 10.75 -1.97 -7.25
N ILE A 167 9.65 -1.24 -7.05
CA ILE A 167 8.79 -0.69 -8.11
C ILE A 167 9.01 0.83 -8.18
N PRO A 168 10.06 1.31 -8.86
CA PRO A 168 10.44 2.73 -8.85
C PRO A 168 9.40 3.66 -9.47
N SER A 169 8.64 3.18 -10.46
CA SER A 169 7.67 3.95 -11.25
C SER A 169 6.58 4.65 -10.42
N ILE A 170 6.17 4.03 -9.31
CA ILE A 170 5.09 4.50 -8.44
C ILE A 170 5.56 4.93 -7.04
N ARG A 171 6.81 4.61 -6.69
CA ARG A 171 7.33 4.78 -5.32
C ARG A 171 7.34 6.24 -4.87
N LYS A 172 7.73 7.16 -5.76
CA LYS A 172 7.77 8.60 -5.47
C LYS A 172 6.38 9.16 -5.14
N ALA A 173 5.40 8.84 -5.96
CA ALA A 173 4.01 9.24 -5.76
C ALA A 173 3.44 8.68 -4.45
N LEU A 174 3.75 7.42 -4.13
CA LEU A 174 3.32 6.78 -2.88
C LEU A 174 3.97 7.41 -1.65
N TYR A 175 5.27 7.72 -1.69
CA TYR A 175 5.92 8.46 -0.61
C TYR A 175 5.28 9.83 -0.40
N TYR A 176 5.00 10.58 -1.48
CA TYR A 176 4.28 11.85 -1.38
C TYR A 176 2.90 11.66 -0.72
N SER A 177 2.09 10.73 -1.24
CA SER A 177 0.74 10.48 -0.77
C SER A 177 0.71 10.13 0.72
N VAL A 178 1.59 9.22 1.16
CA VAL A 178 1.65 8.78 2.57
C VAL A 178 2.18 9.89 3.48
N ALA A 179 3.24 10.61 3.08
CA ALA A 179 3.83 11.67 3.90
C ALA A 179 2.89 12.87 4.11
N THR A 180 2.07 13.21 3.12
CA THR A 180 1.21 14.41 3.14
C THR A 180 -0.22 14.15 3.65
N HIS A 181 -0.59 12.88 3.83
CA HIS A 181 -1.89 12.44 4.33
C HIS A 181 -1.79 11.44 5.51
N PRO A 182 -1.00 11.73 6.56
CA PRO A 182 -0.92 10.83 7.70
C PRO A 182 -2.28 10.77 8.41
N HIS A 183 -2.77 9.55 8.68
CA HIS A 183 -3.91 9.30 9.57
C HIS A 183 -5.30 9.83 9.16
N GLU A 184 -5.61 10.00 7.87
CA GLU A 184 -7.02 10.01 7.45
C GLU A 184 -7.56 8.56 7.39
N GLN A 185 -7.66 7.93 8.57
CA GLN A 185 -8.12 6.55 8.72
C GLN A 185 -9.50 6.36 8.08
N GLU A 186 -9.59 5.41 7.15
CA GLU A 186 -10.87 4.82 6.75
C GLU A 186 -11.46 4.13 7.99
N THR A 187 -12.42 4.79 8.64
CA THR A 187 -13.23 4.20 9.70
C THR A 187 -14.18 3.18 9.08
N HIS A 188 -13.68 1.98 8.80
CA HIS A 188 -14.52 0.85 8.44
C HIS A 188 -15.22 0.29 9.69
N ALA A 189 -16.50 -0.04 9.54
CA ALA A 189 -17.42 -0.38 10.63
C ALA A 189 -17.09 -1.68 11.39
N ASP A 190 -16.15 -2.49 10.90
CA ASP A 190 -15.81 -3.79 11.47
C ASP A 190 -14.41 -3.72 12.10
N GLY A 191 -14.37 -3.41 13.40
CA GLY A 191 -13.17 -3.02 14.16
C GLY A 191 -12.08 -4.07 14.38
N ILE A 192 -11.59 -4.73 13.33
CA ILE A 192 -10.29 -5.42 13.31
C ILE A 192 -9.66 -5.23 11.93
N THR A 193 -8.83 -4.20 11.79
CA THR A 193 -7.95 -4.04 10.63
C THR A 193 -6.51 -3.99 11.11
N SER A 194 -5.86 -5.15 11.18
CA SER A 194 -4.40 -5.22 11.23
C SER A 194 -3.87 -5.00 9.80
N HIS A 195 -3.94 -3.76 9.33
CA HIS A 195 -3.10 -3.36 8.20
C HIS A 195 -1.64 -3.59 8.60
N PRO A 196 -0.76 -4.01 7.67
CA PRO A 196 0.66 -4.02 7.96
C PRO A 196 1.04 -2.59 8.33
N GLU A 197 1.37 -2.34 9.59
CA GLU A 197 2.01 -1.09 9.97
C GLU A 197 3.23 -0.93 9.07
N LEU A 198 3.36 0.25 8.44
CA LEU A 198 4.54 0.58 7.66
C LEU A 198 5.78 0.27 8.49
N SER A 199 6.82 -0.29 7.85
CA SER A 199 8.06 -0.54 8.57
C SER A 199 8.59 0.78 9.13
N HIS A 200 9.25 0.72 10.28
CA HIS A 200 9.82 1.89 10.94
C HIS A 200 10.67 2.75 9.97
N ASP A 201 11.42 2.10 9.07
CA ASP A 201 12.25 2.78 8.07
C ASP A 201 11.41 3.54 7.02
N ILE A 202 10.29 2.97 6.56
CA ILE A 202 9.39 3.65 5.62
C ILE A 202 8.71 4.83 6.30
N SER A 203 8.22 4.65 7.53
CA SER A 203 7.59 5.71 8.32
C SER A 203 8.55 6.87 8.58
N ALA A 204 9.76 6.58 9.06
CA ALA A 204 10.78 7.60 9.31
C ALA A 204 11.16 8.37 8.03
N ARG A 205 11.15 7.69 6.87
CA ARG A 205 11.40 8.34 5.58
C ARG A 205 10.23 9.22 5.13
N CYS A 206 8.99 8.83 5.42
CA CYS A 206 7.81 9.68 5.19
C CYS A 206 7.85 10.94 6.07
N ASP A 207 8.19 10.80 7.36
CA ASP A 207 8.33 11.92 8.28
C ASP A 207 9.41 12.90 7.80
N THR A 208 10.60 12.37 7.46
CA THR A 208 11.70 13.16 6.90
C THR A 208 11.28 13.88 5.61
N LEU A 209 10.57 13.19 4.71
CA LEU A 209 10.06 13.80 3.47
C LEU A 209 9.09 14.94 3.78
N LEU A 210 8.17 14.76 4.73
CA LEU A 210 7.22 15.78 5.13
C LEU A 210 7.93 17.03 5.68
N GLU A 211 8.97 16.85 6.51
CA GLU A 211 9.78 17.96 7.01
C GLU A 211 10.44 18.75 5.86
N GLN A 212 11.00 18.05 4.86
CA GLN A 212 11.60 18.70 3.69
C GLN A 212 10.56 19.45 2.85
N LEU A 213 9.39 18.84 2.62
CA LEU A 213 8.27 19.46 1.90
C LEU A 213 7.82 20.74 2.60
N VAL A 214 7.57 20.68 3.91
CA VAL A 214 7.14 21.84 4.70
C VAL A 214 8.23 22.92 4.71
N SER A 215 9.49 22.54 4.92
CA SER A 215 10.61 23.48 4.92
C SER A 215 10.73 24.23 3.59
N HIS A 216 10.58 23.52 2.47
CA HIS A 216 10.64 24.11 1.14
C HIS A 216 9.42 24.98 0.83
N PHE A 217 8.22 24.54 1.20
CA PHE A 217 6.97 25.20 0.81
C PHE A 217 6.60 26.38 1.71
N THR A 218 7.01 26.38 2.98
CA THR A 218 6.78 27.49 3.91
C THR A 218 7.10 28.87 3.32
N PRO A 219 8.32 29.14 2.79
CA PRO A 219 8.61 30.44 2.19
C PRO A 219 7.77 30.76 0.96
N ILE A 220 7.36 29.75 0.17
CA ILE A 220 6.50 29.92 -1.00
C ILE A 220 5.10 30.36 -0.56
N LEU A 221 4.55 29.73 0.48
CA LEU A 221 3.20 30.01 0.97
C LEU A 221 3.11 31.36 1.71
N PHE A 222 4.09 31.66 2.57
CA PHE A 222 4.04 32.85 3.44
C PHE A 222 4.67 34.10 2.83
N THR A 223 5.27 34.01 1.64
CA THR A 223 5.71 35.19 0.89
C THR A 223 4.61 35.58 -0.10
N VAL A 224 4.12 36.81 0.05
CA VAL A 224 3.13 37.36 -0.89
C VAL A 224 3.71 37.37 -2.31
N ALA A 225 3.00 36.76 -3.25
CA ALA A 225 3.39 36.76 -4.66
C ALA A 225 3.36 38.17 -5.26
N THR A 226 4.32 38.47 -6.14
CA THR A 226 4.41 39.76 -6.85
C THR A 226 4.08 39.61 -8.32
N ALA A 227 3.33 40.55 -8.91
CA ALA A 227 2.98 40.53 -10.32
C ALA A 227 3.85 41.49 -11.15
N GLY A 228 3.82 41.35 -12.49
CA GLY A 228 4.51 42.26 -13.41
C GLY A 228 3.99 43.71 -13.40
N HIS A 229 2.81 43.94 -12.82
CA HIS A 229 2.21 45.27 -12.67
C HIS A 229 1.96 45.59 -11.19
N MET A 230 2.28 46.82 -10.77
CA MET A 230 2.11 47.28 -9.38
C MET A 230 0.67 47.11 -8.88
N ALA A 231 -0.33 47.51 -9.67
CA ALA A 231 -1.73 47.34 -9.30
C ALA A 231 -2.13 45.86 -9.11
N CYS A 232 -1.56 44.94 -9.89
CA CYS A 232 -1.81 43.50 -9.71
C CYS A 232 -1.08 42.96 -8.46
N THR A 233 0.10 43.50 -8.14
CA THR A 233 0.80 43.17 -6.88
C THR A 233 0.01 43.63 -5.67
N ASP A 234 -0.61 44.81 -5.72
CA ASP A 234 -1.48 45.30 -4.65
C ASP A 234 -2.68 44.37 -4.42
N VAL A 235 -3.30 43.87 -5.50
CA VAL A 235 -4.39 42.89 -5.40
C VAL A 235 -3.89 41.58 -4.78
N LEU A 236 -2.75 41.05 -5.24
CA LEU A 236 -2.16 39.85 -4.62
C LEU A 236 -1.90 40.09 -3.14
N ALA A 237 -1.30 41.21 -2.75
CA ALA A 237 -1.04 41.55 -1.35
C ALA A 237 -2.31 41.62 -0.49
N GLU A 238 -3.39 42.19 -1.01
CA GLU A 238 -4.68 42.26 -0.31
C GLU A 238 -5.34 40.87 -0.17
N LYS A 239 -5.28 40.05 -1.22
CA LYS A 239 -6.02 38.78 -1.30
C LYS A 239 -5.23 37.57 -0.82
N TRP A 240 -3.91 37.64 -0.71
CA TRP A 240 -3.06 36.49 -0.37
C TRP A 240 -3.40 35.88 0.99
N MET A 241 -3.52 36.71 2.03
CA MET A 241 -3.86 36.24 3.37
C MET A 241 -5.21 35.51 3.42
N PRO A 242 -6.35 36.11 2.99
CA PRO A 242 -7.65 35.45 3.10
C PRO A 242 -7.86 34.29 2.11
N LEU A 243 -7.30 34.35 0.89
CA LEU A 243 -7.56 33.33 -0.13
C LEU A 243 -6.53 32.20 -0.14
N VAL A 244 -5.28 32.48 0.23
CA VAL A 244 -4.18 31.50 0.16
C VAL A 244 -3.78 31.03 1.54
N ILE A 245 -3.27 31.92 2.40
CA ILE A 245 -2.69 31.52 3.68
C ILE A 245 -3.76 30.94 4.61
N GLN A 246 -4.88 31.63 4.80
CA GLN A 246 -5.94 31.16 5.71
C GLN A 246 -6.50 29.81 5.27
N THR A 247 -6.80 29.65 3.98
CA THR A 247 -7.28 28.39 3.42
C THR A 247 -6.31 27.24 3.68
N ALA A 248 -5.01 27.46 3.45
CA ALA A 248 -3.98 26.45 3.68
C ALA A 248 -3.78 26.10 5.17
N LEU A 249 -4.05 27.04 6.09
CA LEU A 249 -4.03 26.75 7.52
C LEU A 249 -5.27 25.95 7.96
N ASP A 250 -6.42 26.21 7.35
CA ASP A 250 -7.69 25.54 7.69
C ASP A 250 -7.73 24.08 7.22
N ASP A 251 -7.08 23.73 6.11
CA ASP A 251 -7.11 22.40 5.49
C ASP A 251 -5.78 21.63 5.54
N ASN A 252 -4.83 22.09 6.38
CA ASN A 252 -3.49 21.54 6.48
C ASN A 252 -2.70 21.58 5.16
N GLY A 253 -3.01 22.54 4.28
CA GLY A 253 -2.36 22.79 3.00
C GLY A 253 -0.85 23.05 3.08
N LEU A 254 -0.34 23.53 4.22
CA LEU A 254 1.11 23.65 4.42
C LEU A 254 1.85 22.30 4.26
N CYS A 255 1.20 21.21 4.66
CA CYS A 255 1.73 19.85 4.52
C CYS A 255 1.43 19.24 3.14
N ARG A 256 0.70 19.93 2.27
CA ARG A 256 0.20 19.46 0.97
C ARG A 256 0.56 20.48 -0.10
N PRO A 257 1.87 20.67 -0.39
CA PRO A 257 2.34 21.77 -1.22
C PRO A 257 1.75 21.73 -2.62
N LEU A 258 1.68 20.54 -3.23
CA LEU A 258 1.26 20.43 -4.62
C LEU A 258 -0.26 20.65 -4.76
N GLU A 259 -1.05 20.14 -3.84
CA GLU A 259 -2.50 20.38 -3.75
C GLU A 259 -2.80 21.86 -3.45
N THR A 260 -1.99 22.50 -2.61
CA THR A 260 -2.16 23.91 -2.26
C THR A 260 -1.83 24.80 -3.44
N LEU A 261 -0.75 24.52 -4.17
CA LEU A 261 -0.44 25.21 -5.43
C LEU A 261 -1.56 25.02 -6.47
N GLU A 262 -2.14 23.82 -6.57
CA GLU A 262 -3.29 23.57 -7.45
C GLU A 262 -4.48 24.46 -7.08
N ARG A 263 -4.79 24.56 -5.77
CA ARG A 263 -5.86 25.43 -5.28
C ARG A 263 -5.57 26.90 -5.58
N ILE A 264 -4.33 27.38 -5.39
CA ILE A 264 -3.93 28.76 -5.72
C ILE A 264 -4.13 29.04 -7.21
N ILE A 265 -3.75 28.10 -8.07
CA ILE A 265 -3.88 28.23 -9.54
C ILE A 265 -5.35 28.27 -9.98
N ALA A 266 -6.20 27.51 -9.30
CA ALA A 266 -7.64 27.41 -9.56
C ALA A 266 -8.45 28.65 -9.12
N ILE A 267 -7.90 29.54 -8.30
CA ILE A 267 -8.56 30.82 -7.94
C ILE A 267 -8.81 31.65 -9.21
N ASP A 268 -10.00 32.26 -9.28
CA ASP A 268 -10.37 33.19 -10.35
C ASP A 268 -9.76 34.57 -10.10
N TRP A 269 -8.45 34.67 -10.31
CA TRP A 269 -7.68 35.88 -10.05
C TRP A 269 -8.12 37.07 -10.90
N GLU A 270 -8.68 36.85 -12.10
CA GLU A 270 -9.21 37.94 -12.93
C GLU A 270 -10.41 38.60 -12.25
N LYS A 271 -11.30 37.80 -11.66
CA LYS A 271 -12.43 38.29 -10.87
C LYS A 271 -11.98 39.03 -9.61
N GLU A 272 -10.88 38.62 -9.00
CA GLU A 272 -10.30 39.29 -7.84
C GLU A 272 -9.55 40.60 -8.18
N GLY A 273 -9.30 40.86 -9.47
CA GLY A 273 -8.76 42.14 -9.97
C GLY A 273 -7.39 42.06 -10.64
N LEU A 274 -6.82 40.87 -10.85
CA LEU A 274 -5.60 40.73 -11.68
C LEU A 274 -5.94 40.89 -13.16
N CYS A 275 -5.00 41.44 -13.93
CA CYS A 275 -5.14 41.45 -15.39
C CYS A 275 -4.82 40.06 -15.97
N ALA A 276 -5.42 39.73 -17.12
CA ALA A 276 -5.28 38.43 -17.78
C ALA A 276 -3.81 38.02 -18.04
N GLN A 277 -2.94 38.99 -18.33
CA GLN A 277 -1.51 38.72 -18.52
C GLN A 277 -0.85 38.23 -17.23
N CYS A 278 -1.04 38.93 -16.11
CA CYS A 278 -0.45 38.54 -14.83
C CYS A 278 -1.05 37.22 -14.31
N VAL A 279 -2.33 36.94 -14.57
CA VAL A 279 -2.93 35.64 -14.25
C VAL A 279 -2.24 34.52 -15.01
N LYS A 280 -2.03 34.69 -16.32
CA LYS A 280 -1.32 33.69 -17.14
C LYS A 280 0.11 33.45 -16.64
N GLU A 281 0.86 34.53 -16.40
CA GLU A 281 2.24 34.46 -15.90
C GLU A 281 2.30 33.75 -14.54
N LYS A 282 1.39 34.09 -13.61
CA LYS A 282 1.36 33.47 -12.28
C LYS A 282 0.98 32.00 -12.28
N ARG A 283 0.02 31.62 -13.13
CA ARG A 283 -0.31 30.20 -13.30
C ARG A 283 0.88 29.41 -13.81
N GLU A 284 1.64 29.93 -14.77
CA GLU A 284 2.86 29.27 -15.23
C GLU A 284 3.93 29.18 -14.14
N GLU A 285 4.13 30.25 -13.37
CA GLU A 285 5.06 30.28 -12.23
C GLU A 285 4.70 29.21 -11.19
N TRP A 286 3.45 29.15 -10.72
CA TRP A 286 3.03 28.16 -9.72
C TRP A 286 3.01 26.73 -10.27
N ARG A 287 2.73 26.54 -11.57
CA ARG A 287 2.94 25.23 -12.24
C ARG A 287 4.42 24.85 -12.26
N GLY A 288 5.30 25.83 -12.43
CA GLY A 288 6.74 25.69 -12.25
C GLY A 288 7.09 25.21 -10.84
N GLU A 289 6.57 25.89 -9.81
CA GLU A 289 6.78 25.48 -8.40
C GLU A 289 6.29 24.05 -8.12
N GLN A 290 5.17 23.61 -8.69
CA GLN A 290 4.72 22.21 -8.56
C GLN A 290 5.74 21.22 -9.15
N ARG A 291 6.34 21.55 -10.31
CA ARG A 291 7.39 20.73 -10.93
C ARG A 291 8.65 20.74 -10.08
N ASP A 292 9.06 21.90 -9.58
CA ASP A 292 10.26 22.06 -8.76
C ASP A 292 10.15 21.27 -7.45
N VAL A 293 9.00 21.33 -6.76
CA VAL A 293 8.72 20.52 -5.57
C VAL A 293 8.82 19.02 -5.93
N TRP A 294 8.19 18.61 -7.03
CA TRP A 294 8.22 17.21 -7.47
C TRP A 294 9.64 16.76 -7.79
N GLU A 295 10.43 17.50 -8.55
CA GLU A 295 11.81 17.15 -8.91
C GLU A 295 12.72 17.06 -7.67
N ARG A 296 12.62 17.99 -6.73
CA ARG A 296 13.39 17.97 -5.48
C ARG A 296 13.13 16.73 -4.62
N MET A 297 11.95 16.13 -4.72
CA MET A 297 11.68 14.88 -4.03
C MET A 297 12.62 13.75 -4.47
N ASP A 298 13.14 13.76 -5.70
CA ASP A 298 14.12 12.75 -6.13
C ASP A 298 15.42 12.85 -5.31
N GLU A 299 15.80 14.06 -4.88
CA GLU A 299 16.94 14.29 -4.00
C GLU A 299 16.61 13.95 -2.55
N TRP A 300 15.44 14.35 -2.05
CA TRP A 300 15.01 14.07 -0.67
C TRP A 300 14.74 12.58 -0.42
N LEU A 301 14.35 11.85 -1.46
CA LEU A 301 14.16 10.41 -1.45
C LEU A 301 15.38 9.66 -2.00
N SER A 302 16.55 10.29 -2.16
CA SER A 302 17.77 9.56 -2.54
C SER A 302 18.36 8.72 -1.39
#